data_AF-A0A2M9GM91-F1
#
_entry.id   AF-A0A2M9GM91-F1
#
_cell.length_a   1.000
_cell.length_b   1.000
_cell.length_c   1.000
_cell.angle_alpha   90.00
_cell.angle_beta   90.00
_cell.angle_gamma   90.00
#
_symmetry.space_group_name_H-M   'P 1'
#
loop_
_entity.id
_entity.type
_entity.pdbx_description
1 polymer ?
#
loop_
_entity_poly.entity_id
_entity_poly.type
_entity_poly.pdbx_seq_one_letter_code
_entity_poly.pdbx_strand_id
1 'polypeptide(L)'
;MGKSKKNRDDVAFISLAVAALVLIIFVLIVVLSKTLASYDMPFLVTRSEEGLDRLGQIGDFFGGILNPLLSFIAFVAVVVSFRAQARNSKLAEESSNALSANQASQLEQLVKQGLIAERQSFENVFFGLLQIHSKNVQGFTFSVGGYSEVGQSAFSAVEARYNFNKLLSVPVNQAQWPGVVSNNIELFSVHINPLLGHFFNTASQILTYVETADNLSDLEKNRYVKIYTSTMSRAEMECLFLCLMSSYTLEKLRLFNGVSFFAGHSADDMLKEMKRRQFFGMSDLT
;
A
#
# COMPACT_ATOMS: atom_id res chain seq x y z
N MET A 1 -17.50 -33.06 2.38
CA MET A 1 -17.42 -34.39 3.05
C MET A 1 -17.51 -34.38 4.59
N GLY A 2 -17.47 -33.23 5.28
CA GLY A 2 -17.46 -33.20 6.76
C GLY A 2 -18.78 -33.49 7.49
N LYS A 3 -19.94 -33.14 6.90
CA LYS A 3 -21.28 -33.25 7.53
C LYS A 3 -21.77 -34.69 7.71
N SER A 4 -21.52 -35.58 6.75
CA SER A 4 -21.97 -36.99 6.81
C SER A 4 -21.29 -37.79 7.93
N LYS A 5 -20.02 -37.50 8.24
CA LYS A 5 -19.26 -38.19 9.28
C LYS A 5 -19.65 -37.73 10.70
N LYS A 6 -19.88 -36.43 10.89
CA LYS A 6 -20.34 -35.86 12.18
C LYS A 6 -21.67 -36.48 12.64
N ASN A 7 -22.61 -36.63 11.70
CA ASN A 7 -23.91 -37.25 11.97
C ASN A 7 -23.80 -38.74 12.37
N ARG A 8 -22.73 -39.44 11.99
CA ARG A 8 -22.49 -40.84 12.36
C ARG A 8 -21.94 -40.98 13.78
N ASP A 9 -21.04 -40.08 14.16
CA ASP A 9 -20.41 -40.07 15.48
C ASP A 9 -21.44 -39.69 16.56
N ASP A 10 -22.34 -38.74 16.26
CA ASP A 10 -23.45 -38.33 17.14
C ASP A 10 -24.47 -39.47 17.33
N VAL A 11 -24.82 -40.20 16.27
CA VAL A 11 -25.74 -41.35 16.34
C VAL A 11 -25.13 -42.51 17.14
N ALA A 12 -23.82 -42.77 17.00
CA ALA A 12 -23.14 -43.79 17.79
C ALA A 12 -23.17 -43.46 19.29
N PHE A 13 -22.91 -42.20 19.65
CA PHE A 13 -23.00 -41.73 21.04
C PHE A 13 -24.39 -41.90 21.64
N ILE A 14 -25.43 -41.50 20.91
CA ILE A 14 -26.82 -41.63 21.34
C ILE A 14 -27.19 -43.10 21.51
N SER A 15 -26.81 -43.97 20.58
CA SER A 15 -27.10 -45.42 20.68
C SER A 15 -26.43 -46.08 21.89
N LEU A 16 -25.20 -45.68 22.22
CA LEU A 16 -24.45 -46.20 23.37
C LEU A 16 -25.07 -45.73 24.69
N ALA A 17 -25.49 -44.47 24.76
CA ALA A 17 -26.18 -43.90 25.92
C ALA A 17 -27.54 -44.57 26.15
N VAL A 18 -28.31 -44.83 25.09
CA VAL A 18 -29.58 -45.56 25.16
C VAL A 18 -29.37 -47.00 25.62
N ALA A 19 -28.36 -47.70 25.10
CA ALA A 19 -28.04 -49.06 25.53
C ALA A 19 -27.67 -49.13 27.02
N ALA A 20 -26.86 -48.19 27.52
CA ALA A 20 -26.51 -48.09 28.93
C ALA A 20 -27.74 -47.81 29.81
N LEU A 21 -28.62 -46.89 29.38
CA LEU A 21 -29.86 -46.55 30.09
C LEU A 21 -30.81 -47.75 30.16
N VAL A 22 -31.01 -48.46 29.05
CA VAL A 22 -31.84 -49.68 28.99
C VAL A 22 -31.31 -50.74 29.95
N LEU A 23 -29.99 -50.91 30.02
CA LEU A 23 -29.36 -51.89 30.90
C LEU A 23 -29.51 -51.52 32.39
N ILE A 24 -29.37 -50.24 32.73
CA ILE A 24 -29.61 -49.72 34.08
C ILE A 24 -31.08 -49.91 34.47
N ILE A 25 -32.01 -49.56 33.58
CA ILE A 25 -33.46 -49.72 33.79
C ILE A 25 -33.81 -51.20 33.97
N PHE A 26 -33.22 -52.09 33.17
CA PHE A 26 -33.43 -53.53 33.29
C PHE A 26 -33.01 -54.05 34.67
N VAL A 27 -31.82 -53.66 35.16
CA VAL A 27 -31.37 -54.01 36.51
C VAL A 27 -32.28 -53.41 37.57
N LEU A 28 -32.71 -52.16 37.41
CA LEU A 28 -33.62 -51.49 38.35
C LEU A 28 -34.98 -52.22 38.43
N ILE A 29 -35.53 -52.65 37.28
CA ILE A 29 -36.77 -53.42 37.20
C ILE A 29 -36.62 -54.76 37.90
N VAL A 30 -35.51 -55.47 37.68
CA VAL A 30 -35.23 -56.75 38.36
C VAL A 30 -35.17 -56.55 39.88
N VAL A 31 -34.49 -55.50 40.36
CA VAL A 31 -34.41 -55.18 41.80
C VAL A 31 -35.77 -54.76 42.38
N LEU A 32 -36.53 -53.89 41.70
CA LEU A 32 -37.84 -53.40 42.14
C LEU A 32 -38.92 -54.49 42.11
N SER A 33 -38.89 -55.37 41.11
CA SER A 33 -39.79 -56.53 41.03
C SER A 33 -39.62 -57.46 42.23
N LYS A 34 -38.41 -57.52 42.79
CA LYS A 34 -38.12 -58.26 44.02
C LYS A 34 -38.64 -57.55 45.27
N THR A 35 -38.51 -56.22 45.37
CA THR A 35 -38.81 -55.49 46.61
C THR A 35 -40.29 -55.11 46.76
N LEU A 36 -41.03 -54.89 45.67
CA LEU A 36 -42.43 -54.43 45.72
C LEU A 36 -43.47 -55.53 45.53
N ALA A 37 -43.18 -56.57 44.74
CA ALA A 37 -44.19 -57.54 44.33
C ALA A 37 -44.23 -58.82 45.19
N SER A 38 -43.30 -58.99 46.15
CA SER A 38 -43.10 -60.24 46.90
C SER A 38 -43.15 -61.49 46.00
N TYR A 39 -42.71 -61.32 44.74
CA TYR A 39 -42.75 -62.36 43.73
C TYR A 39 -41.45 -63.14 43.85
N ASP A 40 -41.53 -64.29 44.53
CA ASP A 40 -40.44 -65.25 44.55
C ASP A 40 -40.23 -65.78 43.14
N MET A 41 -39.30 -65.17 42.40
CA MET A 41 -38.72 -65.78 41.21
C MET A 41 -38.20 -67.17 41.62
N PRO A 42 -38.48 -68.25 40.88
CA PRO A 42 -38.25 -69.64 41.34
C PRO A 42 -36.77 -70.02 41.60
N PHE A 43 -35.82 -69.10 41.39
CA PHE A 43 -34.41 -69.27 41.76
C PHE A 43 -34.03 -68.57 43.09
N LEU A 44 -34.95 -67.82 43.72
CA LEU A 44 -34.65 -66.87 44.79
C LEU A 44 -35.64 -66.97 45.97
N VAL A 45 -35.90 -68.18 46.45
CA VAL A 45 -36.63 -68.39 47.71
C VAL A 45 -35.75 -67.91 48.88
N THR A 46 -36.27 -67.02 49.74
CA THR A 46 -35.56 -66.66 50.97
C THR A 46 -36.48 -66.51 52.18
N ARG A 47 -36.32 -67.42 53.14
CA ARG A 47 -36.85 -67.32 54.51
C ARG A 47 -35.81 -67.83 55.53
N SER A 48 -34.63 -67.20 55.62
CA SER A 48 -33.60 -67.33 56.69
C SER A 48 -32.36 -66.47 56.37
N GLU A 49 -31.35 -66.42 57.26
CA GLU A 49 -30.02 -65.77 57.06
C GLU A 49 -29.35 -66.12 55.72
N GLU A 50 -29.63 -67.29 55.14
CA GLU A 50 -29.19 -67.72 53.81
C GLU A 50 -29.71 -66.81 52.68
N GLY A 51 -30.78 -66.05 52.94
CA GLY A 51 -31.39 -65.15 51.98
C GLY A 51 -30.68 -63.83 51.77
N LEU A 52 -30.02 -63.33 52.82
CA LEU A 52 -29.10 -62.19 52.69
C LEU A 52 -27.83 -62.62 51.95
N ASP A 53 -27.32 -63.82 52.18
CA ASP A 53 -26.16 -64.36 51.46
C ASP A 53 -26.47 -64.62 49.98
N ARG A 54 -27.66 -65.13 49.64
CA ARG A 54 -28.10 -65.26 48.24
C ARG A 54 -28.33 -63.90 47.58
N LEU A 55 -28.83 -62.91 48.32
CA LEU A 55 -28.91 -61.52 47.86
C LEU A 55 -27.51 -60.92 47.60
N GLY A 56 -26.56 -61.21 48.49
CA GLY A 56 -25.16 -60.86 48.35
C GLY A 56 -24.54 -61.50 47.11
N GLN A 57 -24.70 -62.81 46.90
CA GLN A 57 -24.18 -63.52 45.72
C GLN A 57 -24.78 -63.04 44.40
N ILE A 58 -26.05 -62.65 44.39
CA ILE A 58 -26.69 -62.06 43.21
C ILE A 58 -26.20 -60.63 42.99
N GLY A 59 -26.06 -59.86 44.07
CA GLY A 59 -25.39 -58.56 44.05
C GLY A 59 -23.95 -58.66 43.53
N ASP A 60 -23.21 -59.70 43.89
CA ASP A 60 -21.85 -59.98 43.43
C ASP A 60 -21.80 -60.46 41.97
N PHE A 61 -22.79 -61.22 41.51
CA PHE A 61 -22.91 -61.61 40.10
C PHE A 61 -23.25 -60.42 39.20
N PHE A 62 -24.25 -59.62 39.59
CA PHE A 62 -24.57 -58.38 38.88
C PHE A 62 -23.42 -57.38 39.02
N GLY A 63 -22.84 -57.18 40.19
CA GLY A 63 -21.67 -56.32 40.38
C GLY A 63 -20.47 -56.78 39.55
N GLY A 64 -20.23 -58.09 39.48
CA GLY A 64 -19.13 -58.70 38.74
C GLY A 64 -19.27 -58.64 37.22
N ILE A 65 -20.49 -58.57 36.68
CA ILE A 65 -20.74 -58.48 35.22
C ILE A 65 -21.04 -57.04 34.79
N LEU A 66 -21.86 -56.33 35.56
CA LEU A 66 -22.33 -54.98 35.25
C LEU A 66 -21.20 -53.97 35.37
N ASN A 67 -20.31 -54.11 36.37
CA ASN A 67 -19.23 -53.15 36.57
C ASN A 67 -18.18 -53.21 35.42
N PRO A 68 -17.72 -54.38 34.94
CA PRO A 68 -16.91 -54.45 33.73
C PRO A 68 -17.64 -53.99 32.46
N LEU A 69 -18.94 -54.29 32.32
CA LEU A 69 -19.72 -53.87 31.14
C LEU A 69 -19.90 -52.35 31.09
N LEU A 70 -20.27 -51.71 32.21
CA LEU A 70 -20.37 -50.26 32.32
C LEU A 70 -19.01 -49.59 32.14
N SER A 71 -17.94 -50.18 32.70
CA SER A 71 -16.57 -49.69 32.50
C SER A 71 -16.15 -49.76 31.03
N PHE A 72 -16.53 -50.80 30.31
CA PHE A 72 -16.28 -50.92 28.87
C PHE A 72 -17.06 -49.89 28.05
N ILE A 73 -18.34 -49.67 28.37
CA ILE A 73 -19.15 -48.62 27.74
C ILE A 73 -18.55 -47.23 27.98
N ALA A 74 -18.16 -46.94 29.22
CA ALA A 74 -17.49 -45.69 29.58
C ALA A 74 -16.17 -45.51 28.81
N PHE A 75 -15.37 -46.58 28.69
CA PHE A 75 -14.15 -46.57 27.89
C PHE A 75 -14.43 -46.28 26.41
N VAL A 76 -15.43 -46.93 25.80
CA VAL A 76 -15.84 -46.67 24.41
C VAL A 76 -16.29 -45.22 24.25
N ALA A 77 -17.09 -44.68 25.17
CA ALA A 77 -17.50 -43.28 25.14
C ALA A 77 -16.30 -42.33 25.17
N VAL A 78 -15.32 -42.58 26.05
CA VAL A 78 -14.07 -41.80 26.10
C VAL A 78 -13.30 -41.87 24.78
N VAL A 79 -13.18 -43.05 24.16
CA VAL A 79 -12.49 -43.22 22.87
C VAL A 79 -13.18 -42.44 21.75
N VAL A 80 -14.52 -42.46 21.69
CA VAL A 80 -15.26 -41.69 20.68
C VAL A 80 -15.11 -40.18 20.92
N SER A 81 -15.23 -39.71 22.18
CA SER A 81 -14.96 -38.32 22.55
C SER A 81 -13.57 -37.87 22.16
N PHE A 82 -12.55 -38.68 22.45
CA PHE A 82 -11.17 -38.38 22.12
C PHE A 82 -10.95 -38.27 20.60
N ARG A 83 -11.56 -39.17 19.82
CA ARG A 83 -11.51 -39.10 18.35
C ARG A 83 -12.18 -37.84 17.80
N ALA A 84 -13.33 -37.45 18.35
CA ALA A 84 -14.01 -36.22 17.96
C ALA A 84 -13.17 -34.98 18.31
N GLN A 85 -12.56 -34.95 19.50
CA GLN A 85 -11.68 -33.88 19.94
C GLN A 85 -10.43 -33.76 19.06
N ALA A 86 -9.77 -34.89 18.76
CA ALA A 86 -8.61 -34.92 17.86
C ALA A 86 -8.94 -34.41 16.45
N ARG A 87 -10.12 -34.72 15.93
CA ARG A 87 -10.59 -34.19 14.65
C ARG A 87 -10.83 -32.68 14.69
N ASN A 88 -11.48 -32.19 15.74
CA ASN A 88 -11.73 -30.76 15.91
C ASN A 88 -10.43 -29.97 16.04
N SER A 89 -9.43 -30.52 16.75
CA SER A 89 -8.10 -29.91 16.85
C SER A 89 -7.42 -29.79 15.49
N LYS A 90 -7.47 -30.83 14.65
CA LYS A 90 -6.91 -30.78 13.28
C LYS A 90 -7.61 -29.73 12.41
N LEU A 91 -8.94 -29.67 12.46
CA LEU A 91 -9.71 -28.67 11.72
C LEU A 91 -9.40 -27.24 12.20
N ALA A 92 -9.20 -27.05 13.51
CA ALA A 92 -8.80 -25.77 14.08
C ALA A 92 -7.39 -25.36 13.61
N GLU A 93 -6.46 -26.31 13.57
CA GLU A 93 -5.11 -26.11 13.05
C GLU A 93 -5.11 -25.75 11.55
N GLU A 94 -5.84 -26.51 10.73
CA GLU A 94 -6.02 -26.23 9.30
C GLU A 94 -6.62 -24.83 9.07
N SER A 95 -7.65 -24.48 9.84
CA SER A 95 -8.28 -23.14 9.77
C SER A 95 -7.32 -22.04 10.20
N SER A 96 -6.53 -22.25 11.25
CA SER A 96 -5.53 -21.29 11.72
C SER A 96 -4.45 -21.09 10.67
N ASN A 97 -3.93 -22.17 10.09
CA ASN A 97 -2.91 -22.12 9.05
C ASN A 97 -3.43 -21.39 7.79
N ALA A 98 -4.67 -21.67 7.37
CA ALA A 98 -5.31 -20.97 6.27
C ALA A 98 -5.51 -19.47 6.57
N LEU A 99 -5.89 -19.13 7.81
CA LEU A 99 -6.05 -17.74 8.24
C LEU A 99 -4.71 -16.99 8.22
N SER A 100 -3.64 -17.62 8.73
CA SER A 100 -2.29 -17.05 8.69
C SER A 100 -1.79 -16.83 7.26
N ALA A 101 -2.02 -17.79 6.35
CA ALA A 101 -1.66 -17.64 4.94
C ALA A 101 -2.44 -16.51 4.25
N ASN A 102 -3.75 -16.40 4.54
CA ASN A 102 -4.59 -15.31 4.04
C ASN A 102 -4.13 -13.96 4.59
N GLN A 103 -3.76 -13.89 5.87
CA GLN A 103 -3.28 -12.67 6.51
C GLN A 103 -1.97 -12.19 5.89
N ALA A 104 -1.03 -13.10 5.62
CA ALA A 104 0.21 -12.76 4.91
C ALA A 104 -0.06 -12.16 3.52
N SER A 105 -0.98 -12.78 2.78
CA SER A 105 -1.39 -12.29 1.44
C SER A 105 -2.08 -10.92 1.51
N GLN A 106 -2.92 -10.69 2.53
CA GLN A 106 -3.59 -9.40 2.76
C GLN A 106 -2.59 -8.30 3.13
N LEU A 107 -1.60 -8.60 3.98
CA LEU A 107 -0.55 -7.65 4.33
C LEU A 107 0.25 -7.24 3.08
N GLU A 108 0.61 -8.21 2.23
CA GLU A 108 1.29 -7.91 0.96
C GLU A 108 0.45 -7.00 0.05
N GLN A 109 -0.86 -7.26 -0.04
CA GLN A 109 -1.78 -6.42 -0.82
C GLN A 109 -1.89 -5.00 -0.24
N LEU A 110 -1.99 -4.86 1.09
CA LEU A 110 -2.04 -3.56 1.75
C LEU A 110 -0.76 -2.75 1.51
N VAL A 111 0.41 -3.40 1.58
CA VAL A 111 1.69 -2.75 1.25
C VAL A 111 1.69 -2.28 -0.21
N LYS A 112 1.27 -3.13 -1.17
CA LYS A 112 1.16 -2.74 -2.58
C LYS A 112 0.19 -1.57 -2.79
N GLN A 113 -0.94 -1.58 -2.10
CA GLN A 113 -1.92 -0.48 -2.14
C GLN A 113 -1.33 0.81 -1.57
N GLY A 114 -0.56 0.74 -0.48
CA GLY A 114 0.15 1.88 0.09
C GLY A 114 1.11 2.52 -0.92
N LEU A 115 1.93 1.71 -1.59
CA LEU A 115 2.85 2.19 -2.62
C LEU A 115 2.13 2.84 -3.82
N ILE A 116 1.00 2.25 -4.27
CA ILE A 116 0.17 2.83 -5.32
C ILE A 116 -0.43 4.17 -4.87
N ALA A 117 -0.92 4.25 -3.63
CA ALA A 117 -1.52 5.46 -3.08
C ALA A 117 -0.49 6.59 -2.92
N GLU A 118 0.72 6.29 -2.45
CA GLU A 118 1.83 7.24 -2.38
C GLU A 118 2.18 7.77 -3.77
N ARG A 119 2.22 6.88 -4.78
CA ARG A 119 2.47 7.27 -6.17
C ARG A 119 1.38 8.18 -6.72
N GLN A 120 0.11 7.84 -6.49
CA GLN A 120 -1.02 8.65 -6.91
C GLN A 120 -1.04 10.02 -6.21
N SER A 121 -0.71 10.06 -4.91
CA SER A 121 -0.60 11.30 -4.15
C SER A 121 0.45 12.23 -4.76
N PHE A 122 1.64 11.68 -5.07
CA PHE A 122 2.69 12.42 -5.76
C PHE A 122 2.21 12.96 -7.12
N GLU A 123 1.65 12.09 -7.97
CA GLU A 123 1.19 12.46 -9.30
C GLU A 123 0.10 13.54 -9.26
N ASN A 124 -0.84 13.46 -8.31
CA ASN A 124 -1.88 14.46 -8.13
C ASN A 124 -1.30 15.85 -7.81
N VAL A 125 -0.33 15.93 -6.90
CA VAL A 125 0.35 17.20 -6.56
C VAL A 125 1.15 17.71 -7.76
N PHE A 126 1.92 16.84 -8.41
CA PHE A 126 2.70 17.19 -9.60
C PHE A 126 1.83 17.76 -10.73
N PHE A 127 0.73 17.08 -11.09
CA PHE A 127 -0.18 17.57 -12.11
C PHE A 127 -0.95 18.83 -11.67
N GLY A 128 -1.24 18.97 -10.37
CA GLY A 128 -1.77 20.20 -9.80
C GLY A 128 -0.81 21.38 -10.00
N LEU A 129 0.48 21.20 -9.73
CA LEU A 129 1.51 22.22 -9.97
C LEU A 129 1.64 22.56 -11.47
N LEU A 130 1.59 21.55 -12.37
CA LEU A 130 1.58 21.78 -13.82
C LEU A 130 0.38 22.61 -14.28
N GLN A 131 -0.82 22.35 -13.73
CA GLN A 131 -2.00 23.15 -14.04
C GLN A 131 -1.85 24.60 -13.57
N ILE A 132 -1.31 24.83 -12.36
CA ILE A 132 -1.03 26.17 -11.87
C ILE A 132 0.00 26.87 -12.77
N HIS A 133 1.06 26.17 -13.16
CA HIS A 133 2.06 26.71 -14.09
C HIS A 133 1.44 27.10 -15.44
N SER A 134 0.62 26.23 -16.03
CA SER A 134 -0.11 26.53 -17.26
C SER A 134 -1.04 27.74 -17.12
N LYS A 135 -1.69 27.91 -15.97
CA LYS A 135 -2.52 29.11 -15.70
C LYS A 135 -1.67 30.37 -15.61
N ASN A 136 -0.50 30.30 -14.97
CA ASN A 136 0.44 31.44 -14.93
C ASN A 136 0.93 31.81 -16.33
N VAL A 137 1.18 30.81 -17.18
CA VAL A 137 1.52 31.04 -18.60
C VAL A 137 0.36 31.75 -19.30
N GLN A 138 -0.86 31.21 -19.22
CA GLN A 138 -2.04 31.78 -19.88
C GLN A 138 -2.40 33.19 -19.39
N GLY A 139 -2.20 33.47 -18.10
CA GLY A 139 -2.48 34.77 -17.49
C GLY A 139 -1.41 35.83 -17.72
N PHE A 140 -0.24 35.46 -18.25
CA PHE A 140 0.83 36.42 -18.52
C PHE A 140 0.42 37.36 -19.65
N THR A 141 0.59 38.66 -19.42
CA THR A 141 0.31 39.72 -20.39
C THR A 141 1.55 40.56 -20.59
N PHE A 142 1.89 40.83 -21.84
CA PHE A 142 3.02 41.67 -22.20
C PHE A 142 2.58 42.76 -23.18
N SER A 143 2.76 44.02 -22.78
CA SER A 143 2.33 45.17 -23.59
C SER A 143 3.51 46.06 -23.97
N VAL A 144 3.66 46.35 -25.26
CA VAL A 144 4.71 47.23 -25.79
C VAL A 144 4.11 48.13 -26.87
N GLY A 145 4.29 49.44 -26.75
CA GLY A 145 3.94 50.39 -27.82
C GLY A 145 2.47 50.39 -28.23
N GLY A 146 1.55 50.14 -27.28
CA GLY A 146 0.10 50.08 -27.53
C GLY A 146 -0.42 48.72 -27.99
N TYR A 147 0.45 47.76 -28.28
CA TYR A 147 0.10 46.36 -28.53
C TYR A 147 0.17 45.56 -27.24
N SER A 148 -0.76 44.62 -27.04
CA SER A 148 -0.80 43.75 -25.87
C SER A 148 -0.97 42.31 -26.31
N GLU A 149 -0.02 41.47 -25.92
CA GLU A 149 -0.04 40.03 -26.12
C GLU A 149 -0.38 39.33 -24.82
N VAL A 150 -1.02 38.15 -24.90
CA VAL A 150 -1.44 37.36 -23.75
C VAL A 150 -1.01 35.90 -23.95
N GLY A 151 -0.71 35.21 -22.85
CA GLY A 151 -0.40 33.79 -22.89
C GLY A 151 0.92 33.51 -23.62
N GLN A 152 0.95 32.44 -24.41
CA GLN A 152 2.14 32.02 -25.17
C GLN A 152 2.65 33.09 -26.14
N SER A 153 1.78 33.90 -26.73
CA SER A 153 2.17 35.00 -27.61
C SER A 153 2.94 36.08 -26.83
N ALA A 154 2.58 36.33 -25.57
CA ALA A 154 3.31 37.26 -24.71
C ALA A 154 4.74 36.77 -24.43
N PHE A 155 4.92 35.49 -24.16
CA PHE A 155 6.26 34.89 -24.03
C PHE A 155 7.06 35.00 -25.34
N SER A 156 6.43 34.75 -26.49
CA SER A 156 7.08 34.88 -27.79
C SER A 156 7.51 36.32 -28.10
N ALA A 157 6.71 37.31 -27.69
CA ALA A 157 7.05 38.72 -27.82
C ALA A 157 8.21 39.15 -26.88
N VAL A 158 8.26 38.59 -25.67
CA VAL A 158 9.41 38.75 -24.77
C VAL A 158 10.65 38.10 -25.37
N GLU A 159 10.56 36.86 -25.85
CA GLU A 159 11.64 36.16 -26.54
C GLU A 159 12.17 37.01 -27.69
N ALA A 160 11.34 37.47 -28.62
CA ALA A 160 11.78 38.29 -29.76
C ALA A 160 12.59 39.55 -29.37
N ARG A 161 12.30 40.11 -28.19
CA ARG A 161 12.98 41.28 -27.62
C ARG A 161 14.31 40.94 -26.95
N TYR A 162 14.40 39.80 -26.28
CA TYR A 162 15.57 39.39 -25.48
C TYR A 162 16.26 38.10 -25.99
N ASN A 163 15.99 37.62 -27.21
CA ASN A 163 16.35 36.26 -27.62
C ASN A 163 17.86 35.98 -27.63
N PHE A 164 18.16 34.71 -27.39
CA PHE A 164 19.52 34.20 -27.40
C PHE A 164 20.16 34.20 -28.77
N ASN A 165 19.40 33.94 -29.84
CA ASN A 165 19.97 33.82 -31.19
C ASN A 165 20.66 35.13 -31.63
N LYS A 166 20.12 36.29 -31.28
CA LYS A 166 20.79 37.59 -31.50
C LYS A 166 22.09 37.66 -30.72
N LEU A 167 22.09 37.30 -29.43
CA LEU A 167 23.28 37.31 -28.57
C LEU A 167 24.37 36.34 -29.04
N LEU A 168 23.98 35.18 -29.59
CA LEU A 168 24.89 34.18 -30.16
C LEU A 168 25.48 34.62 -31.50
N SER A 169 24.73 35.41 -32.28
CA SER A 169 25.12 35.86 -33.62
C SER A 169 25.84 37.21 -33.65
N VAL A 170 25.92 37.95 -32.52
CA VAL A 170 26.64 39.23 -32.52
C VAL A 170 28.14 38.98 -32.76
N PRO A 171 28.76 39.59 -33.78
CA PRO A 171 30.20 39.50 -34.04
C PRO A 171 30.98 40.39 -33.05
N VAL A 172 30.84 40.07 -31.77
CA VAL A 172 31.47 40.77 -30.66
C VAL A 172 32.69 39.95 -30.25
N ASN A 173 33.84 40.62 -30.08
CA ASN A 173 35.04 39.94 -29.63
C ASN A 173 34.81 39.29 -28.24
N GLN A 174 35.63 38.30 -27.91
CA GLN A 174 35.46 37.52 -26.68
C GLN A 174 35.45 38.39 -25.41
N ALA A 175 36.12 39.54 -25.42
CA ALA A 175 36.19 40.47 -24.29
C ALA A 175 34.91 41.30 -24.09
N GLN A 176 34.21 41.66 -25.17
CA GLN A 176 33.00 42.51 -25.12
C GLN A 176 31.70 41.72 -24.96
N TRP A 177 31.70 40.44 -25.34
CA TRP A 177 30.50 39.59 -25.32
C TRP A 177 29.88 39.46 -23.93
N PRO A 178 30.65 39.26 -22.83
CA PRO A 178 30.08 39.23 -21.48
C PRO A 178 29.30 40.51 -21.15
N GLY A 179 29.80 41.69 -21.53
CA GLY A 179 29.10 42.96 -21.28
C GLY A 179 27.76 43.05 -22.02
N VAL A 180 27.69 42.59 -23.26
CA VAL A 180 26.45 42.56 -24.05
C VAL A 180 25.41 41.63 -23.44
N VAL A 181 25.82 40.43 -23.04
CA VAL A 181 24.94 39.45 -22.41
C VAL A 181 24.47 39.94 -21.04
N SER A 182 25.36 40.46 -20.19
CA SER A 182 25.01 41.02 -18.89
C SER A 182 24.02 42.17 -19.02
N ASN A 183 24.24 43.09 -19.96
CA ASN A 183 23.31 44.20 -20.20
C ASN A 183 21.93 43.70 -20.65
N ASN A 184 21.87 42.65 -21.49
CA ASN A 184 20.60 42.05 -21.90
C ASN A 184 19.86 41.40 -20.72
N ILE A 185 20.58 40.63 -19.89
CA ILE A 185 20.05 40.00 -18.68
C ILE A 185 19.58 41.06 -17.67
N GLU A 186 20.32 42.16 -17.51
CA GLU A 186 19.97 43.26 -16.61
C GLU A 186 18.68 43.96 -17.07
N LEU A 187 18.57 44.29 -18.36
CA LEU A 187 17.36 44.87 -18.94
C LEU A 187 16.15 43.94 -18.76
N PHE A 188 16.33 42.64 -18.98
CA PHE A 188 15.29 41.65 -18.72
C PHE A 188 14.92 41.60 -17.23
N SER A 189 15.91 41.60 -16.35
CA SER A 189 15.74 41.57 -14.89
C SER A 189 14.92 42.74 -14.38
N VAL A 190 15.17 43.94 -14.90
CA VAL A 190 14.49 45.16 -14.46
C VAL A 190 13.07 45.23 -14.99
N HIS A 191 12.84 44.86 -16.26
CA HIS A 191 11.57 45.13 -16.92
C HIS A 191 10.61 43.94 -17.01
N ILE A 192 11.13 42.71 -17.04
CA ILE A 192 10.34 41.51 -17.34
C ILE A 192 10.28 40.56 -16.15
N ASN A 193 11.41 40.31 -15.48
CA ASN A 193 11.48 39.34 -14.40
C ASN A 193 10.43 39.56 -13.27
N PRO A 194 10.11 40.80 -12.83
CA PRO A 194 9.05 41.02 -11.84
C PRO A 194 7.67 40.54 -12.30
N LEU A 195 7.39 40.59 -13.60
CA LEU A 195 6.13 40.15 -14.19
C LEU A 195 6.04 38.62 -14.31
N LEU A 196 7.20 37.95 -14.43
CA LEU A 196 7.30 36.49 -14.54
C LEU A 196 7.49 35.78 -13.20
N GLY A 197 7.41 36.49 -12.06
CA GLY A 197 7.67 35.92 -10.74
C GLY A 197 6.86 34.66 -10.42
N HIS A 198 5.55 34.65 -10.67
CA HIS A 198 4.70 33.48 -10.44
C HIS A 198 5.04 32.31 -11.39
N PHE A 199 5.30 32.60 -12.67
CA PHE A 199 5.76 31.62 -13.65
C PHE A 199 7.06 30.96 -13.21
N PHE A 200 8.06 31.77 -12.84
CA PHE A 200 9.37 31.30 -12.38
C PHE A 200 9.30 30.48 -11.10
N ASN A 201 8.51 30.94 -10.12
CA ASN A 201 8.38 30.26 -8.83
C ASN A 201 7.69 28.90 -9.00
N THR A 202 6.64 28.83 -9.82
CA THR A 202 5.96 27.55 -10.09
C THR A 202 6.83 26.58 -10.87
N ALA A 203 7.61 27.06 -11.85
CA ALA A 203 8.60 26.23 -12.55
C ALA A 203 9.66 25.65 -11.58
N SER A 204 10.20 26.51 -10.71
CA SER A 204 11.18 26.10 -9.69
C SER A 204 10.56 25.06 -8.74
N GLN A 205 9.33 25.30 -8.28
CA GLN A 205 8.65 24.43 -7.33
C GLN A 205 8.32 23.05 -7.92
N ILE A 206 7.95 22.98 -9.20
CA ILE A 206 7.76 21.69 -9.89
C ILE A 206 9.05 20.88 -9.86
N LEU A 207 10.19 21.49 -10.22
CA LEU A 207 11.46 20.78 -10.22
C LEU A 207 11.91 20.39 -8.82
N THR A 208 11.80 21.30 -7.84
CA THR A 208 12.13 20.98 -6.45
C THR A 208 11.27 19.83 -5.95
N TYR A 209 9.96 19.82 -6.25
CA TYR A 209 9.05 18.76 -5.82
C TYR A 209 9.43 17.39 -6.40
N VAL A 210 9.86 17.33 -7.66
CA VAL A 210 10.34 16.09 -8.29
C VAL A 210 11.69 15.66 -7.70
N GLU A 211 12.61 16.60 -7.49
CA GLU A 211 13.96 16.31 -7.01
C GLU A 211 13.96 15.80 -5.56
N THR A 212 13.14 16.38 -4.70
CA THR A 212 13.04 16.02 -3.27
C THR A 212 12.12 14.82 -3.01
N ALA A 213 11.60 14.16 -4.05
CA ALA A 213 10.73 12.99 -3.88
C ALA A 213 11.56 11.75 -3.56
N ASP A 214 11.50 11.28 -2.30
CA ASP A 214 12.23 10.10 -1.82
C ASP A 214 11.69 8.78 -2.37
N ASN A 215 10.42 8.76 -2.78
CA ASN A 215 9.74 7.58 -3.31
C ASN A 215 9.91 7.40 -4.83
N LEU A 216 10.77 8.18 -5.47
CA LEU A 216 11.06 8.10 -6.90
C LEU A 216 12.52 7.71 -7.15
N SER A 217 12.72 6.79 -8.08
CA SER A 217 14.05 6.55 -8.64
C SER A 217 14.49 7.71 -9.55
N ASP A 218 15.80 7.87 -9.76
CA ASP A 218 16.35 8.90 -10.66
C ASP A 218 15.79 8.80 -12.08
N LEU A 219 15.50 7.59 -12.56
CA LEU A 219 14.90 7.36 -13.87
C LEU A 219 13.47 7.90 -13.93
N GLU A 220 12.71 7.76 -12.85
CA GLU A 220 11.34 8.29 -12.75
C GLU A 220 11.34 9.80 -12.58
N LYS A 221 12.24 10.37 -11.76
CA LYS A 221 12.43 11.82 -11.64
C LYS A 221 12.70 12.43 -13.02
N ASN A 222 13.64 11.86 -13.76
CA ASN A 222 13.95 12.26 -15.14
C ASN A 222 12.73 12.16 -16.07
N ARG A 223 11.87 11.14 -15.91
CA ARG A 223 10.63 11.04 -16.68
C ARG A 223 9.66 12.18 -16.37
N TYR A 224 9.48 12.56 -15.11
CA TYR A 224 8.62 13.69 -14.73
C TYR A 224 9.16 15.04 -15.21
N VAL A 225 10.47 15.26 -15.12
CA VAL A 225 11.12 16.44 -15.70
C VAL A 225 10.91 16.50 -17.20
N LYS A 226 11.02 15.37 -17.92
CA LYS A 226 10.72 15.28 -19.36
C LYS A 226 9.26 15.58 -19.68
N ILE A 227 8.33 15.09 -18.86
CA ILE A 227 6.91 15.44 -19.00
C ILE A 227 6.74 16.96 -18.86
N TYR A 228 7.28 17.57 -17.81
CA TYR A 228 7.16 19.01 -17.59
C TYR A 228 7.80 19.82 -18.74
N THR A 229 9.05 19.56 -19.09
CA THR A 229 9.75 20.24 -20.20
C THR A 229 8.99 20.12 -21.52
N SER A 230 8.38 18.97 -21.82
CA SER A 230 7.57 18.78 -23.04
C SER A 230 6.29 19.62 -23.10
N THR A 231 5.81 20.12 -21.96
CA THR A 231 4.65 21.02 -21.91
C THR A 231 5.00 22.48 -22.18
N MET A 232 6.28 22.84 -22.16
CA MET A 232 6.73 24.22 -22.30
C MET A 232 7.09 24.56 -23.74
N SER A 233 6.73 25.77 -24.17
CA SER A 233 7.18 26.29 -25.46
C SER A 233 8.66 26.73 -25.40
N ARG A 234 9.30 26.84 -26.56
CA ARG A 234 10.67 27.38 -26.66
C ARG A 234 10.79 28.76 -26.00
N ALA A 235 9.83 29.65 -26.27
CA ALA A 235 9.79 30.99 -25.71
C ALA A 235 9.72 30.97 -24.17
N GLU A 236 8.91 30.09 -23.60
CA GLU A 236 8.81 29.90 -22.15
C GLU A 236 10.12 29.40 -21.55
N MET A 237 10.81 28.46 -22.21
CA MET A 237 12.11 27.96 -21.76
C MET A 237 13.19 29.04 -21.81
N GLU A 238 13.24 29.86 -22.87
CA GLU A 238 14.20 30.98 -22.96
C GLU A 238 13.93 32.03 -21.86
N CYS A 239 12.66 32.39 -21.65
CA CYS A 239 12.27 33.30 -20.56
C CYS A 239 12.62 32.72 -19.17
N LEU A 240 12.41 31.43 -18.94
CA LEU A 240 12.77 30.76 -17.70
C LEU A 240 14.28 30.77 -17.47
N PHE A 241 15.06 30.52 -18.51
CA PHE A 241 16.52 30.62 -18.44
C PHE A 241 16.97 32.05 -18.10
N LEU A 242 16.41 33.07 -18.76
CA LEU A 242 16.69 34.47 -18.44
C LEU A 242 16.34 34.81 -16.98
N CYS A 243 15.21 34.32 -16.46
CA CYS A 243 14.84 34.45 -15.05
C CYS A 243 15.88 33.82 -14.11
N LEU A 244 16.39 32.62 -14.42
CA LEU A 244 17.43 31.96 -13.63
C LEU A 244 18.71 32.78 -13.60
N MET A 245 19.11 33.32 -14.76
CA MET A 245 20.31 34.14 -14.89
C MET A 245 20.17 35.50 -14.19
N SER A 246 18.98 36.12 -14.25
CA SER A 246 18.73 37.43 -13.65
C SER A 246 18.58 37.40 -12.13
N SER A 247 18.06 36.30 -11.59
CA SER A 247 17.87 36.13 -10.14
C SER A 247 19.13 35.68 -9.40
N TYR A 248 20.26 35.48 -10.11
CA TYR A 248 21.55 35.04 -9.57
C TYR A 248 21.46 33.82 -8.64
N THR A 249 20.43 32.98 -8.78
CA THR A 249 20.22 31.85 -7.87
C THR A 249 20.97 30.64 -8.41
N LEU A 250 22.27 30.60 -8.13
CA LEU A 250 23.18 29.53 -8.57
C LEU A 250 22.66 28.12 -8.19
N GLU A 251 22.01 27.99 -7.03
CA GLU A 251 21.35 26.75 -6.59
C GLU A 251 20.22 26.30 -7.52
N LYS A 252 19.33 27.22 -7.91
CA LYS A 252 18.27 26.90 -8.87
C LYS A 252 18.87 26.58 -10.23
N LEU A 253 19.87 27.33 -10.70
CA LEU A 253 20.53 27.03 -11.96
C LEU A 253 21.16 25.62 -11.96
N ARG A 254 21.76 25.20 -10.82
CA ARG A 254 22.26 23.82 -10.63
C ARG A 254 21.14 22.79 -10.70
N LEU A 255 20.01 23.02 -10.04
CA LEU A 255 18.85 22.13 -10.09
C LEU A 255 18.39 21.90 -11.53
N PHE A 256 18.20 22.98 -12.30
CA PHE A 256 17.77 22.89 -13.69
C PHE A 256 18.82 22.22 -14.60
N ASN A 257 20.11 22.48 -14.38
CA ASN A 257 21.18 21.85 -15.15
C ASN A 257 21.36 20.35 -14.81
N GLY A 258 21.25 19.97 -13.54
CA GLY A 258 21.43 18.60 -13.07
C GLY A 258 20.45 17.61 -13.70
N VAL A 259 19.22 18.06 -13.95
CA VAL A 259 18.18 17.25 -14.63
C VAL A 259 18.19 17.42 -16.16
N SER A 260 19.22 18.05 -16.72
CA SER A 260 19.34 18.34 -18.16
C SER A 260 18.10 19.05 -18.73
N PHE A 261 17.49 19.95 -17.95
CA PHE A 261 16.18 20.55 -18.26
C PHE A 261 16.15 21.24 -19.64
N PHE A 262 17.23 21.92 -20.01
CA PHE A 262 17.32 22.69 -21.25
C PHE A 262 17.84 21.89 -22.45
N ALA A 263 18.14 20.59 -22.29
CA ALA A 263 18.82 19.80 -23.32
C ALA A 263 18.07 19.81 -24.67
N GLY A 264 18.79 20.15 -25.74
CA GLY A 264 18.22 20.23 -27.10
C GLY A 264 17.45 21.52 -27.40
N HIS A 265 17.48 22.51 -26.50
CA HIS A 265 16.91 23.84 -26.71
C HIS A 265 18.00 24.92 -26.78
N SER A 266 17.64 26.09 -27.31
CA SER A 266 18.53 27.25 -27.42
C SER A 266 19.11 27.74 -26.09
N ALA A 267 18.41 27.49 -24.98
CA ALA A 267 18.92 27.74 -23.64
C ALA A 267 20.15 26.88 -23.30
N ASP A 268 20.21 25.62 -23.77
CA ASP A 268 21.39 24.75 -23.63
C ASP A 268 22.55 25.22 -24.52
N ASP A 269 22.27 25.68 -25.74
CA ASP A 269 23.29 26.31 -26.60
C ASP A 269 23.88 27.57 -25.94
N MET A 270 23.03 28.42 -25.36
CA MET A 270 23.46 29.60 -24.60
C MET A 270 24.27 29.20 -23.37
N LEU A 271 23.83 28.20 -22.60
CA LEU A 271 24.57 27.69 -21.43
C LEU A 271 25.98 27.20 -21.83
N LYS A 272 26.08 26.42 -22.91
CA LYS A 272 27.36 25.93 -23.46
C LYS A 272 28.26 27.09 -23.90
N GLU A 273 27.70 28.07 -24.59
CA GLU A 273 28.46 29.23 -25.06
C GLU A 273 28.98 30.10 -23.90
N MET A 274 28.14 30.34 -22.89
CA MET A 274 28.51 31.06 -21.68
C MET A 274 29.61 30.32 -20.89
N LYS A 275 29.54 28.98 -20.79
CA LYS A 275 30.61 28.15 -20.21
C LYS A 275 31.91 28.27 -21.02
N ARG A 276 31.84 28.14 -22.34
CA ARG A 276 32.99 28.26 -23.26
C ARG A 276 33.70 29.62 -23.12
N ARG A 277 32.93 30.69 -22.92
CA ARG A 277 33.46 32.05 -22.77
C ARG A 277 33.76 32.45 -21.33
N GLN A 278 33.69 31.52 -20.36
CA GLN A 278 33.92 31.77 -18.93
C GLN A 278 33.07 32.94 -18.37
N PHE A 279 31.81 33.01 -18.80
CA PHE A 279 30.87 33.99 -18.28
C PHE A 279 30.68 33.80 -16.76
N PHE A 280 30.67 34.91 -16.00
CA PHE A 280 30.73 34.93 -14.53
C PHE A 280 29.82 33.89 -13.84
N GLY A 281 30.36 33.18 -12.83
CA GLY A 281 29.62 32.24 -11.99
C GLY A 281 29.31 30.87 -12.61
N MET A 282 29.64 30.66 -13.89
CA MET A 282 29.34 29.41 -14.61
C MET A 282 30.47 28.38 -14.58
N SER A 283 31.65 28.75 -14.08
CA SER A 283 32.79 27.84 -13.87
C SER A 283 32.49 26.71 -12.88
N ASP A 284 31.55 26.94 -11.96
CA ASP A 284 31.26 26.09 -10.81
C ASP A 284 29.97 25.25 -10.99
N LEU A 285 29.49 25.14 -12.23
CA LEU A 285 28.27 24.39 -12.62
C LEU A 285 28.58 22.99 -13.19
N THR A 286 29.73 22.42 -12.81
CA THR A 286 30.10 21.03 -13.08
C THR A 286 29.37 20.06 -12.15
#